data_AF-A0A0P1I8X2-F1
#
_entry.id   AF-A0A0P1I8X2-F1
#
_cell.length_a   1.000
_cell.length_b   1.000
_cell.length_c   1.000
_cell.angle_alpha   90.00
_cell.angle_beta   90.00
_cell.angle_gamma   90.00
#
_symmetry.space_group_name_H-M   'P 1'
#
loop_
_entity.id
_entity.type
_entity.pdbx_description
1 polymer ?
#
loop_
_entity_poly.entity_id
_entity_poly.type
_entity_poly.pdbx_seq_one_letter_code
_entity_poly.pdbx_strand_id
1 'polypeptide(L)'
;MLSEVLDIWWIWIAAALALATLEVLVPGFVFLGFAIGAAAVGLMTLIGLTSMMSPAVLALLFSALSLVAWLLLRRVFALPGSGPKTFDSDIND
;
A
#
# COMPACT_ATOMS: atom_id res chain seq x y z
N MET A 1 -23.87 -14.93 -7.73
CA MET A 1 -22.98 -15.21 -6.57
C MET A 1 -21.51 -15.36 -6.99
N LEU A 2 -21.10 -16.37 -7.77
CA LEU A 2 -19.69 -16.54 -8.19
C LEU A 2 -19.23 -15.56 -9.31
N SER A 3 -20.14 -15.14 -10.19
CA SER A 3 -19.84 -14.20 -11.29
C SER A 3 -19.59 -12.77 -10.82
N GLU A 4 -20.30 -12.32 -9.77
CA GLU A 4 -20.21 -10.93 -9.31
C GLU A 4 -18.84 -10.56 -8.75
N VAL A 5 -18.17 -11.48 -8.03
CA VAL A 5 -16.84 -11.21 -7.46
C VAL A 5 -15.78 -11.15 -8.55
N LEU A 6 -15.91 -12.00 -9.58
CA LEU A 6 -15.00 -11.97 -10.72
C LEU A 6 -15.15 -10.66 -11.49
N ASP A 7 -16.36 -10.17 -11.71
CA ASP A 7 -16.60 -8.91 -12.44
C ASP A 7 -16.07 -7.64 -11.73
N ILE A 8 -15.65 -7.70 -10.47
CA ILE A 8 -15.22 -6.53 -9.68
C ILE A 8 -13.70 -6.25 -9.82
N TRP A 9 -12.93 -7.10 -10.50
CA TRP A 9 -11.47 -6.94 -10.63
C TRP A 9 -11.04 -5.55 -11.12
N TRP A 10 -11.80 -4.97 -12.06
CA TRP A 10 -11.49 -3.67 -12.66
C TRP A 10 -11.66 -2.52 -11.67
N ILE A 11 -12.57 -2.63 -10.68
CA ILE A 11 -12.77 -1.61 -9.64
C ILE A 11 -11.51 -1.50 -8.78
N TRP A 12 -10.91 -2.63 -8.42
CA TRP A 12 -9.67 -2.67 -7.64
C TRP A 12 -8.51 -2.04 -8.41
N ILE A 13 -8.37 -2.36 -9.70
CA ILE A 13 -7.32 -1.79 -10.55
C ILE A 13 -7.55 -0.28 -10.78
N ALA A 14 -8.79 0.15 -11.02
CA ALA A 14 -9.12 1.56 -11.15
C ALA A 14 -8.85 2.36 -9.86
N ALA A 15 -9.21 1.78 -8.70
CA ALA A 15 -8.90 2.37 -7.40
C ALA A 15 -7.38 2.46 -7.17
N ALA A 16 -6.62 1.41 -7.53
CA ALA A 16 -5.17 1.42 -7.45
C ALA A 16 -4.56 2.56 -8.28
N LEU A 17 -5.04 2.73 -9.52
CA LEU A 17 -4.58 3.80 -10.41
C LEU A 17 -4.94 5.19 -9.88
N ALA A 18 -6.15 5.38 -9.37
CA ALA A 18 -6.58 6.64 -8.76
C ALA A 18 -5.73 6.98 -7.52
N LEU A 19 -5.48 6.01 -6.64
CA LEU A 19 -4.62 6.19 -5.46
C LEU A 19 -3.18 6.52 -5.84
N ALA A 20 -2.62 5.82 -6.83
CA ALA A 20 -1.28 6.11 -7.35
C ALA A 20 -1.20 7.52 -7.96
N THR A 21 -2.26 7.99 -8.62
CA THR A 21 -2.33 9.35 -9.16
C THR A 21 -2.43 10.40 -8.04
N LEU A 22 -3.21 10.14 -7.00
CA LEU A 22 -3.33 11.02 -5.82
C LEU A 22 -1.99 11.21 -5.09
N GLU A 23 -1.15 10.17 -5.04
CA GLU A 23 0.19 10.27 -4.46
C GLU A 23 1.07 11.32 -5.16
N VAL A 24 0.92 11.50 -6.49
CA VAL A 24 1.67 12.51 -7.24
C VAL A 24 1.31 13.93 -6.80
N LEU A 25 0.07 14.15 -6.37
CA LEU A 25 -0.42 15.44 -5.87
C LEU A 25 -0.01 15.68 -4.41
N VAL A 26 0.00 14.62 -3.60
CA VAL A 26 0.32 14.68 -2.17
C VAL A 26 1.35 13.61 -1.83
N PRO A 27 2.66 13.96 -1.88
CA PRO A 27 3.72 13.00 -1.61
C PRO A 27 3.78 12.67 -0.11
N GLY A 28 3.33 11.47 0.25
CA GLY A 28 3.27 10.97 1.63
C GLY A 28 3.52 9.46 1.79
N PHE A 29 3.71 8.73 0.70
CA PHE A 29 3.85 7.27 0.58
C PHE A 29 2.66 6.42 1.06
N VAL A 30 1.63 7.05 1.62
CA VAL A 30 0.43 6.40 2.14
C VAL A 30 -0.47 5.92 1.00
N PHE A 31 -0.75 6.77 0.02
CA PHE A 31 -1.62 6.40 -1.10
C PHE A 31 -0.95 5.37 -1.99
N LEU A 32 0.38 5.43 -2.14
CA LEU A 32 1.14 4.38 -2.83
C LEU A 32 1.00 3.00 -2.16
N GLY A 33 1.06 2.93 -0.83
CA GLY A 33 0.83 1.68 -0.09
C GLY A 33 -0.56 1.09 -0.33
N PHE A 34 -1.59 1.94 -0.32
CA PHE A 34 -2.96 1.52 -0.65
C PHE A 34 -3.14 1.15 -2.12
N ALA A 35 -2.47 1.84 -3.03
CA ALA A 35 -2.49 1.52 -4.46
C ALA A 35 -1.92 0.11 -4.72
N ILE A 36 -0.80 -0.24 -4.07
CA ILE A 36 -0.21 -1.58 -4.16
C ILE A 36 -1.15 -2.64 -3.60
N GLY A 37 -1.78 -2.38 -2.44
CA GLY A 37 -2.76 -3.29 -1.84
C GLY A 37 -3.97 -3.52 -2.74
N ALA A 38 -4.52 -2.45 -3.34
CA ALA A 38 -5.63 -2.52 -4.28
C ALA A 38 -5.24 -3.28 -5.56
N ALA A 39 -4.05 -3.03 -6.11
CA ALA A 39 -3.56 -3.74 -7.29
C ALA A 39 -3.39 -5.25 -7.02
N ALA A 40 -2.86 -5.62 -5.86
CA ALA A 40 -2.70 -7.03 -5.48
C ALA A 40 -4.06 -7.74 -5.36
N VAL A 41 -5.04 -7.13 -4.69
CA VAL A 41 -6.40 -7.71 -4.60
C VAL A 41 -7.09 -7.76 -5.97
N GLY A 42 -6.89 -6.74 -6.82
CA GLY A 42 -7.36 -6.73 -8.20
C GLY A 42 -6.78 -7.86 -9.05
N LEU A 43 -5.49 -8.17 -8.87
CA LEU A 43 -4.86 -9.31 -9.55
C LEU A 43 -5.35 -10.65 -9.00
N MET A 44 -5.53 -10.79 -7.69
CA MET A 44 -6.07 -12.00 -7.08
C MET A 44 -7.52 -12.28 -7.53
N THR A 45 -8.33 -11.24 -7.66
CA THR A 45 -9.71 -11.34 -8.18
C THR A 45 -9.72 -11.70 -9.67
N LEU A 46 -8.83 -11.11 -10.47
CA LEU A 46 -8.70 -11.41 -11.90
C LEU A 46 -8.40 -12.90 -12.19
N ILE A 47 -7.52 -13.52 -11.39
CA ILE A 47 -7.16 -14.95 -11.55
C ILE A 47 -8.15 -15.91 -10.86
N GLY A 48 -9.22 -15.40 -10.27
CA GLY A 48 -10.25 -16.19 -9.58
C GLY A 48 -9.83 -16.77 -8.22
N LEU A 49 -8.72 -16.31 -7.64
CA LEU A 49 -8.25 -16.79 -6.34
C LEU A 49 -9.21 -16.38 -5.20
N THR A 50 -10.01 -15.34 -5.43
CA THR A 50 -10.94 -14.79 -4.44
C THR A 50 -12.39 -15.23 -4.66
N SER A 51 -12.68 -16.10 -5.62
CA SER A 51 -14.06 -16.49 -5.97
C SER A 51 -14.81 -17.17 -4.82
N MET A 52 -14.09 -17.78 -3.87
CA MET A 52 -14.67 -18.40 -2.66
C MET A 52 -14.52 -17.55 -1.40
N MET A 53 -13.95 -16.35 -1.51
CA MET A 53 -13.70 -15.47 -0.36
C MET A 53 -14.90 -14.55 -0.12
N SER A 54 -15.23 -14.30 1.15
CA SER A 54 -16.25 -13.31 1.49
C SER A 54 -15.74 -11.88 1.28
N PRO A 55 -16.63 -10.90 1.07
CA PRO A 55 -16.23 -9.49 0.97
C PRO A 55 -15.45 -9.00 2.20
N ALA A 56 -15.75 -9.53 3.39
CA ALA A 56 -15.01 -9.22 4.61
C ALA A 56 -13.56 -9.72 4.56
N VAL A 57 -13.32 -10.92 4.01
CA VAL A 57 -11.97 -11.47 3.81
C VAL A 57 -11.20 -10.67 2.77
N LEU A 58 -11.86 -10.23 1.70
CA LEU A 58 -11.25 -9.34 0.70
C LEU A 58 -10.81 -8.00 1.30
N ALA A 59 -11.65 -7.38 2.13
CA ALA A 59 -11.30 -6.16 2.86
C ALA A 59 -10.15 -6.37 3.84
N LEU A 60 -10.11 -7.53 4.51
CA LEU A 60 -9.01 -7.91 5.39
C LEU A 60 -7.69 -8.06 4.60
N LEU A 61 -7.71 -8.75 3.46
CA LEU A 61 -6.55 -8.88 2.59
C LEU A 61 -6.07 -7.52 2.08
N PHE A 62 -6.99 -6.68 1.60
CA PHE A 62 -6.67 -5.34 1.13
C PHE A 62 -5.99 -4.51 2.22
N SER A 63 -6.57 -4.47 3.43
CA SER A 63 -6.03 -3.69 4.54
C SER A 63 -4.68 -4.22 5.03
N ALA A 64 -4.52 -5.54 5.14
CA ALA A 64 -3.27 -6.17 5.53
C ALA A 64 -2.16 -5.91 4.50
N LEU A 65 -2.43 -6.14 3.20
CA LEU A 65 -1.47 -5.90 2.12
C LEU A 65 -1.09 -4.43 2.03
N SER A 66 -2.06 -3.52 2.17
CA SER A 66 -1.81 -2.08 2.14
C SER A 66 -0.94 -1.64 3.32
N LEU A 67 -1.22 -2.14 4.53
CA LEU A 67 -0.44 -1.83 5.72
C LEU A 67 1.01 -2.32 5.57
N VAL A 68 1.20 -3.55 5.08
CA VAL A 68 2.53 -4.12 4.84
C VAL A 68 3.26 -3.33 3.76
N ALA A 69 2.61 -3.02 2.63
CA ALA A 69 3.21 -2.24 1.55
C ALA A 69 3.63 -0.85 2.04
N TRP A 70 2.77 -0.15 2.79
CA TRP A 70 3.11 1.14 3.38
C TRP A 70 4.30 1.06 4.35
N LEU A 71 4.34 0.07 5.25
CA LEU A 71 5.46 -0.12 6.17
C LEU A 71 6.77 -0.41 5.43
N LEU A 72 6.73 -1.23 4.37
CA LEU A 72 7.90 -1.53 3.54
C LEU A 72 8.39 -0.28 2.80
N LEU A 73 7.49 0.47 2.17
CA LEU A 73 7.83 1.73 1.51
C LEU A 73 8.46 2.71 2.51
N ARG A 74 7.83 2.90 3.67
CA ARG A 74 8.35 3.77 4.72
C ARG A 74 9.74 3.33 5.20
N ARG A 75 10.02 2.04 5.22
CA ARG A 75 11.31 1.51 5.68
C ARG A 75 12.40 1.58 4.62
N VAL A 76 12.08 1.35 3.35
CA VAL A 76 13.02 1.42 2.22
C VAL A 76 13.37 2.87 1.88
N PHE A 77 12.39 3.79 1.94
CA PHE A 77 12.60 5.20 1.67
C PHE A 77 12.91 6.05 2.91
N ALA A 78 13.06 5.43 4.09
CA ALA A 78 13.55 6.14 5.27
C ALA A 78 15.00 6.60 5.02
N LEU A 79 15.22 7.91 5.02
CA LEU A 79 16.54 8.51 4.84
C LEU A 79 17.54 7.95 5.88
N PRO A 80 18.66 7.34 5.45
CA PRO A 80 19.72 6.94 6.36
C PRO A 80 20.43 8.20 6.84
N GLY A 81 20.18 8.65 8.08
CA GLY A 81 20.98 9.72 8.67
C GLY A 81 20.35 10.65 9.70
N SER A 82 19.08 10.51 10.08
CA SER A 82 18.48 11.35 11.14
C SER A 82 18.81 10.87 12.56
N GLY A 83 20.00 10.30 12.77
CA GLY A 83 20.52 10.15 14.12
C GLY A 83 20.81 11.56 14.65
N PRO A 84 20.44 11.91 15.89
CA PRO A 84 20.90 13.16 16.48
C PRO A 84 22.43 13.16 16.39
N LYS A 85 22.98 14.13 15.66
CA LYS A 85 24.42 14.39 15.71
C LYS A 85 24.71 14.80 17.14
N THR A 86 25.16 13.87 17.97
CA THR A 86 25.77 14.17 19.26
C THR A 86 27.08 14.87 18.96
N PHE A 87 27.03 16.21 18.92
CA PHE A 87 28.23 17.03 18.91
C PHE A 87 28.85 16.92 20.31
N ASP A 88 29.96 16.20 20.40
CA ASP A 88 30.78 16.04 21.60
C ASP A 88 31.98 17.01 21.58
N SER A 89 31.85 18.13 20.86
CA SER A 89 32.84 19.21 20.90
C SER A 89 32.50 20.13 22.07
N ASP A 90 33.26 19.99 23.14
CA ASP A 90 33.39 21.04 24.15
C ASP A 90 34.00 22.27 23.48
N ILE A 91 33.35 23.42 23.67
CA ILE A 91 33.69 24.72 23.06
C ILE A 91 34.90 25.39 23.77
N ASN A 92 35.52 24.69 24.73
CA ASN A 92 36.49 25.28 25.66
C ASN A 92 37.92 24.74 25.60
N ASP A 93 38.30 23.92 24.61
CA ASP A 93 39.70 23.56 24.33
C ASP A 93 40.19 24.12 22.98
#